data_AF-A0A951XKQ3-F1
#
_entry.id   AF-A0A951XKQ3-F1
#
_cell.length_a   1.000
_cell.length_b   1.000
_cell.length_c   1.000
_cell.angle_alpha   90.00
_cell.angle_beta   90.00
_cell.angle_gamma   90.00
#
_symmetry.space_group_name_H-M   'P 1'
#
loop_
_entity.id
_entity.type
_entity.pdbx_description
1 polymer ?
#
loop_
_entity_poly.entity_id
_entity_poly.type
_entity_poly.pdbx_seq_one_letter_code
_entity_poly.pdbx_strand_id
1 'polypeptide(L)'
;MKKILALFVALLLSISVFASVNINSATEKELIKLPGIGKKTAEAIVAERSTNGPFVDVKDLSKRVKGIGKKTVEKLEEAGVTFEAEGEKAKE
;
A
#
# COMPACT_ATOMS: atom_id res chain seq x y z
N MET A 1 -39.58 -13.75 24.94
CA MET A 1 -38.82 -12.56 24.49
C MET A 1 -37.33 -12.69 24.85
N LYS A 2 -36.62 -13.70 24.32
CA LYS A 2 -35.18 -13.92 24.56
C LYS A 2 -34.39 -14.38 23.32
N LYS A 3 -35.07 -14.52 22.16
CA LYS A 3 -34.46 -14.96 20.90
C LYS A 3 -34.15 -13.82 19.93
N ILE A 4 -34.48 -12.57 20.30
CA ILE A 4 -34.21 -11.37 19.49
C ILE A 4 -32.84 -10.77 19.83
N LEU A 5 -32.25 -11.14 20.98
CA LEU A 5 -30.95 -10.62 21.41
C LEU A 5 -29.76 -11.28 20.70
N ALA A 6 -29.96 -12.45 20.05
CA ALA A 6 -28.90 -13.15 19.33
C ALA A 6 -28.72 -12.69 17.87
N LEU A 7 -29.59 -11.81 17.36
CA LEU A 7 -29.63 -11.44 15.94
C LEU A 7 -28.94 -10.11 15.62
N PHE A 8 -28.53 -9.34 16.63
CA PHE A 8 -27.88 -8.03 16.44
C PHE A 8 -26.35 -8.05 16.57
N VAL A 9 -25.76 -9.14 17.08
CA VAL A 9 -24.30 -9.23 17.33
C VAL A 9 -23.53 -9.72 16.10
N ALA A 10 -24.21 -10.28 15.09
CA ALA A 10 -23.56 -10.88 13.92
C ALA A 10 -23.37 -9.92 12.71
N LEU A 11 -23.81 -8.66 12.79
CA LEU A 11 -23.73 -7.69 11.67
C LEU A 11 -22.51 -6.76 11.74
N LEU A 12 -21.50 -7.05 12.57
CA LEU A 12 -20.32 -6.18 12.74
C LEU A 12 -19.01 -6.75 12.17
N LEU A 13 -19.03 -7.89 11.48
CA LEU A 13 -17.80 -8.57 11.00
C LEU A 13 -17.58 -8.45 9.49
N SER A 14 -17.81 -7.27 8.91
CA SER A 14 -17.42 -7.01 7.52
C SER A 14 -16.93 -5.59 7.32
N ILE A 15 -16.05 -5.14 8.21
CA ILE A 15 -15.16 -4.03 7.87
C ILE A 15 -14.10 -4.65 6.97
N SER A 16 -14.30 -4.58 5.65
CA SER A 16 -13.25 -4.87 4.68
C SER A 16 -12.12 -3.89 4.93
N VAL A 17 -11.09 -4.33 5.66
CA VAL A 17 -9.83 -3.61 5.76
C VAL A 17 -9.22 -3.65 4.36
N PHE A 18 -9.43 -2.58 3.59
CA PHE A 18 -8.61 -2.30 2.42
C PHE A 18 -7.18 -2.13 2.93
N ALA A 19 -6.41 -3.21 2.87
CA ALA A 19 -5.02 -3.22 3.26
C ALA A 19 -4.25 -2.32 2.29
N SER A 20 -4.04 -1.07 2.69
CA SER A 20 -3.16 -0.16 1.97
C SER A 20 -1.75 -0.75 1.92
N VAL A 21 -1.14 -0.77 0.75
CA VAL A 21 0.24 -1.22 0.58
C VAL A 21 1.16 -0.02 0.72
N ASN A 22 2.03 -0.07 1.72
CA ASN A 22 3.02 0.96 1.95
C ASN A 22 4.25 0.76 1.06
N ILE A 23 4.54 1.71 0.17
CA ILE A 23 5.67 1.62 -0.78
C ILE A 23 7.03 1.60 -0.08
N ASN A 24 7.14 2.18 1.11
CA ASN A 24 8.40 2.27 1.85
C ASN A 24 8.70 1.02 2.70
N SER A 25 7.68 0.27 3.14
CA SER A 25 7.86 -0.97 3.92
C SER A 25 7.56 -2.26 3.16
N ALA A 26 6.75 -2.21 2.09
CA ALA A 26 6.34 -3.41 1.35
C ALA A 26 7.53 -4.19 0.79
N THR A 27 7.43 -5.51 0.83
CA THR A 27 8.38 -6.42 0.19
C THR A 27 8.24 -6.37 -1.33
N GLU A 28 9.27 -6.82 -2.05
CA GLU A 28 9.22 -6.94 -3.52
C GLU A 28 7.99 -7.73 -3.99
N LYS A 29 7.65 -8.83 -3.29
CA LYS A 29 6.49 -9.67 -3.61
C LYS A 29 5.16 -8.95 -3.41
N GLU A 30 5.06 -8.05 -2.44
CA GLU A 30 3.86 -7.24 -2.21
C GLU A 30 3.74 -6.13 -3.24
N LEU A 31 4.86 -5.49 -3.60
CA LEU A 31 4.91 -4.49 -4.67
C LEU A 31 4.49 -5.09 -6.02
N ILE A 32 4.89 -6.32 -6.34
CA ILE A 32 4.48 -7.00 -7.60
C ILE A 32 2.97 -7.24 -7.68
N LYS A 33 2.25 -7.31 -6.55
CA LYS A 33 0.79 -7.46 -6.56
C LYS A 33 0.08 -6.16 -6.95
N LEU A 34 0.79 -5.02 -6.97
CA LEU A 34 0.23 -3.74 -7.32
C LEU A 34 -0.01 -3.64 -8.84
N PRO A 35 -1.14 -3.05 -9.25
CA PRO A 35 -1.48 -2.92 -10.66
C PRO A 35 -0.44 -2.06 -11.41
N GLY A 36 0.20 -2.63 -12.42
CA GLY A 36 1.20 -1.93 -13.22
C GLY A 36 2.63 -1.98 -12.65
N ILE A 37 2.87 -2.71 -11.57
CA ILE A 37 4.21 -2.98 -11.03
C ILE A 37 4.62 -4.42 -11.37
N GLY A 38 5.65 -4.56 -12.20
CA GLY A 38 6.28 -5.85 -12.49
C GLY A 38 7.53 -6.08 -11.64
N LYS A 39 8.11 -7.28 -11.73
CA LYS A 39 9.34 -7.67 -10.99
C LYS A 39 10.46 -6.63 -11.07
N LYS A 40 10.81 -6.19 -12.29
CA LYS A 40 11.88 -5.19 -12.50
C LYS A 40 11.58 -3.85 -11.82
N THR A 41 10.33 -3.42 -11.83
CA THR A 41 9.92 -2.16 -11.19
C THR A 41 9.94 -2.32 -9.67
N ALA A 42 9.46 -3.43 -9.13
CA ALA A 42 9.50 -3.73 -7.71
C ALA A 42 10.94 -3.78 -7.17
N GLU A 43 11.86 -4.45 -7.88
CA GLU A 43 13.29 -4.46 -7.57
C GLU A 43 13.87 -3.04 -7.56
N ALA A 44 13.52 -2.23 -8.56
CA ALA A 44 13.97 -0.85 -8.65
C ALA A 44 13.44 0.01 -7.48
N ILE A 45 12.18 -0.15 -7.07
CA ILE A 45 11.61 0.54 -5.89
C ILE A 45 12.41 0.20 -4.63
N VAL A 46 12.66 -1.09 -4.39
CA VAL A 46 13.38 -1.55 -3.20
C VAL A 46 14.82 -1.03 -3.20
N ALA A 47 15.52 -1.13 -4.33
CA ALA A 47 16.89 -0.62 -4.45
C ALA A 47 16.94 0.90 -4.21
N GLU A 48 16.03 1.64 -4.85
CA GLU A 48 15.99 3.09 -4.82
C GLU A 48 15.68 3.64 -3.42
N ARG A 49 14.77 3.01 -2.67
CA ARG A 49 14.53 3.41 -1.27
C ARG A 49 15.68 3.04 -0.33
N SER A 50 16.42 1.97 -0.64
CA SER A 50 17.60 1.58 0.13
C SER A 50 18.80 2.50 -0.11
N THR A 51 18.97 3.05 -1.32
CA THR A 51 20.10 3.93 -1.66
C THR A 51 19.81 5.41 -1.41
N ASN A 52 18.60 5.87 -1.75
CA ASN A 52 18.26 7.29 -1.77
C ASN A 52 17.22 7.68 -0.70
N GLY A 53 16.83 6.74 0.16
CA GLY A 53 15.88 6.96 1.25
C GLY A 53 14.40 6.81 0.84
N PRO A 54 13.47 6.92 1.79
CA PRO A 54 12.05 6.66 1.56
C PRO A 54 11.46 7.61 0.50
N PHE A 55 10.40 7.15 -0.17
CA PHE A 55 9.61 7.97 -1.07
C PHE A 55 8.63 8.83 -0.30
N VAL A 56 8.49 10.09 -0.70
CA VAL A 56 7.56 11.04 -0.05
C VAL A 56 6.14 10.86 -0.57
N ASP A 57 6.00 10.67 -1.88
CA ASP A 57 4.72 10.53 -2.55
C ASP A 57 4.85 9.76 -3.87
N VAL A 58 3.71 9.54 -4.54
CA VAL A 58 3.65 8.83 -5.82
C VAL A 58 4.37 9.57 -6.95
N LYS A 59 4.52 10.89 -6.86
CA LYS A 59 5.24 11.70 -7.87
C LYS A 59 6.74 11.52 -7.71
N ASP A 60 7.25 11.48 -6.49
CA ASP A 60 8.65 11.17 -6.19
C ASP A 60 9.00 9.75 -6.65
N LEU A 61 8.13 8.79 -6.33
CA LEU A 61 8.23 7.42 -6.83
C LEU A 61 8.32 7.37 -8.36
N SER A 62 7.42 8.06 -9.08
CA SER A 62 7.41 8.10 -10.55
C SER A 62 8.65 8.77 -11.15
N LYS A 63 9.23 9.77 -10.47
CA LYS A 63 10.45 10.45 -10.93
C LYS A 63 11.69 9.59 -10.76
N ARG A 64 11.81 8.89 -9.64
CA ARG A 64 13.01 8.14 -9.25
C ARG A 64 13.05 6.74 -9.88
N VAL A 65 11.89 6.09 -10.04
CA VAL A 65 11.81 4.72 -10.53
C VAL A 65 11.38 4.68 -12.00
N LYS A 66 12.29 4.18 -12.86
CA LYS A 66 12.00 3.98 -14.28
C LYS A 66 10.90 2.93 -14.47
N GLY A 67 9.95 3.22 -15.36
CA GLY A 67 8.82 2.33 -15.68
C GLY A 67 7.52 2.67 -14.93
N ILE A 68 7.54 3.67 -14.04
CA ILE A 68 6.33 4.20 -13.40
C ILE A 68 5.90 5.46 -14.15
N GLY A 69 5.04 5.27 -15.15
CA GLY A 69 4.44 6.36 -15.92
C GLY A 69 3.07 6.77 -15.39
N LYS A 70 2.45 7.78 -16.02
CA LYS A 70 1.14 8.34 -15.63
C LYS A 70 0.06 7.27 -15.38
N LYS A 71 -0.07 6.30 -16.28
CA LYS A 71 -1.05 5.21 -16.13
C LYS A 71 -0.78 4.30 -14.93
N THR A 72 0.49 4.11 -14.57
CA THR A 72 0.85 3.33 -13.38
C THR A 72 0.55 4.13 -12.13
N VAL A 73 0.88 5.43 -12.13
CA VAL A 73 0.54 6.35 -11.02
C VAL A 73 -0.95 6.34 -10.73
N GLU A 74 -1.80 6.52 -11.74
CA GLU A 74 -3.27 6.48 -11.59
C GLU A 74 -3.74 5.16 -10.95
N LYS A 75 -3.21 4.03 -11.42
CA LYS A 75 -3.53 2.70 -10.85
C LYS A 75 -3.06 2.51 -9.42
N LEU A 76 -1.91 3.08 -9.06
CA LEU A 76 -1.38 3.02 -7.69
C LEU A 76 -2.23 3.89 -6.74
N GLU A 77 -2.65 5.07 -7.20
CA GLU A 77 -3.57 5.93 -6.46
C GLU A 77 -4.92 5.25 -6.25
N GLU A 78 -5.49 4.64 -7.28
CA GLU A 78 -6.72 3.83 -7.20
C GLU A 78 -6.58 2.61 -6.28
N ALA A 79 -5.40 1.99 -6.25
CA ALA A 79 -5.09 0.86 -5.36
C ALA A 79 -4.91 1.29 -3.89
N GLY A 80 -4.88 2.60 -3.60
CA GLY A 80 -4.77 3.13 -2.24
C GLY A 80 -3.40 2.89 -1.60
N VAL A 81 -2.30 3.03 -2.37
CA VAL A 81 -0.95 2.90 -1.81
C VAL A 81 -0.61 4.05 -0.87
N THR A 82 0.25 3.77 0.10
CA THR A 82 0.72 4.76 1.09
C THR A 82 2.22 4.93 1.07
N PHE A 83 2.67 6.09 1.55
CA PHE A 83 4.09 6.48 1.61
C PHE A 83 4.52 6.85 3.04
N GLU A 84 3.60 6.86 4.00
CA GLU A 84 3.95 7.15 5.39
C GLU A 84 4.94 6.10 5.90
N ALA A 85 6.08 6.51 6.43
CA ALA A 85 6.95 5.57 7.13
C ALA A 85 6.18 5.09 8.37
N GLU A 86 5.98 3.78 8.52
CA GLU A 86 5.36 3.16 9.72
C GLU A 86 6.25 3.27 10.98
N GLY A 87 6.90 4.41 11.18
CA GLY A 87 7.74 4.73 12.33
C GLY A 87 7.06 5.58 13.42
N GLU A 88 5.79 5.97 13.27
CA GLU A 88 5.13 6.85 14.26
C GLU A 88 3.69 6.43 14.62
N LYS A 89 3.43 5.14 14.87
CA LYS A 89 2.24 4.67 15.63
C LYS A 89 2.49 3.47 16.54
N ALA A 90 3.62 3.45 17.23
CA ALA A 90 3.88 2.49 18.32
C ALA A 90 4.36 3.20 19.59
N LYS A 91 3.56 4.15 20.10
CA LYS A 91 3.54 4.58 21.50
C LYS A 91 2.14 5.13 21.81
N GLU A 92 1.24 4.23 22.16
CA GLU A 92 0.20 4.51 23.16
C GLU A 92 0.39 3.51 24.30
#